data_AF-A0A415GP71-F1
#
_entry.id   AF-A0A415GP71-F1
#
_cell.length_a   1.000
_cell.length_b   1.000
_cell.length_c   1.000
_cell.angle_alpha   90.00
_cell.angle_beta   90.00
_cell.angle_gamma   90.00
#
_symmetry.space_group_name_H-M   'P 1'
#
loop_
_entity.id
_entity.type
_entity.pdbx_description
1 polymer ?
#
loop_
_entity_poly.entity_id
_entity_poly.type
_entity_poly.pdbx_seq_one_letter_code
_entity_poly.pdbx_strand_id
1 'polypeptide(L)'
;MKNQGLLTRVMCTFVFTLFCFYYLYCYQADLLTVMQHVLSQGQTHYNHFVGAVLITLVVLLIQIGVVRILQRKRLAWALTFVPSALCLIMLTNIGVSPDSGTLAFGVWRYIAPVLIVIFFLIVFGVNNSGVLDSLPRVWSNPIRELWLNLLILTILMLTICFVSNDDKYFHARIHAEQCLLDGDYDAALKTLRRYDVSDRNISMLATYALAKKGELAEHMFDYPVVGVDAMLPNGKDIKFELYPEYQLYVYLGGRYKQTMNARQYINFQRRINRVNKPMADYVLCAHLLDRNLDAFVADLKKYYEVNDSVTLPRHYREALTLYMHTHTAPAIIYKDNVGATDYEDYQLLERKFDNEHDKKNALRCMFGNTYWYYYDYQK
;
A
#
# COMPACT_ATOMS: atom_id res chain seq x y z
N MET A 1 -20.95 34.90 -31.00
CA MET A 1 -19.97 35.33 -29.97
C MET A 1 -20.36 34.97 -28.52
N LYS A 2 -21.63 35.09 -28.05
CA LYS A 2 -22.04 34.67 -26.69
C LYS A 2 -21.84 33.17 -26.37
N ASN A 3 -21.98 32.27 -27.35
CA ASN A 3 -21.87 30.81 -27.15
C ASN A 3 -20.43 30.28 -27.05
N GLN A 4 -19.42 31.03 -27.48
CA GLN A 4 -18.05 30.49 -27.58
C GLN A 4 -17.28 30.58 -26.25
N GLY A 5 -17.46 31.66 -25.49
CA GLY A 5 -16.98 31.70 -24.10
C GLY A 5 -17.72 30.71 -23.19
N LEU A 6 -18.98 30.38 -23.51
CA LEU A 6 -19.73 29.33 -22.83
C LEU A 6 -19.12 27.96 -23.06
N LEU A 7 -18.68 27.65 -24.29
CA LEU A 7 -18.00 26.39 -24.62
C LEU A 7 -16.77 26.16 -23.75
N THR A 8 -15.85 27.13 -23.67
CA THR A 8 -14.64 27.02 -22.83
C THR A 8 -14.98 26.81 -21.36
N ARG A 9 -15.99 27.51 -20.86
CA ARG A 9 -16.44 27.37 -19.46
C ARG A 9 -16.98 25.97 -19.19
N VAL A 10 -17.87 25.47 -20.05
CA VAL A 10 -18.47 24.15 -19.91
C VAL A 10 -17.41 23.06 -20.02
N MET A 11 -16.54 23.13 -21.03
CA MET A 11 -15.51 22.10 -21.26
C MET A 11 -14.49 22.04 -20.13
N CYS A 12 -13.93 23.18 -19.68
CA CYS A 12 -12.98 23.16 -18.57
C CYS A 12 -13.62 22.67 -17.27
N THR A 13 -14.86 23.08 -16.99
CA THR A 13 -15.58 22.61 -15.79
C THR A 13 -15.85 21.11 -15.88
N PHE A 14 -16.28 20.61 -17.02
CA PHE A 14 -16.50 19.18 -17.24
C PHE A 14 -15.22 18.36 -17.06
N VAL A 15 -14.13 18.76 -17.72
CA VAL A 15 -12.82 18.07 -17.63
C VAL A 15 -12.31 18.06 -16.19
N PHE A 16 -12.36 19.21 -15.50
CA PHE A 16 -11.91 19.30 -14.12
C PHE A 16 -12.78 18.47 -13.16
N THR A 17 -14.11 18.48 -13.35
CA THR A 17 -15.04 17.67 -12.55
C THR A 17 -14.75 16.19 -12.71
N LEU A 18 -14.58 15.73 -13.95
CA LEU A 18 -14.25 14.35 -14.26
C LEU A 18 -12.92 13.97 -13.63
N PHE A 19 -11.90 14.81 -13.80
CA PHE A 19 -10.60 14.61 -13.16
C PHE A 19 -10.72 14.49 -11.64
N CYS A 20 -11.37 15.44 -10.95
CA CYS A 20 -11.51 15.41 -9.50
C CYS A 20 -12.22 14.14 -9.04
N PHE A 21 -13.30 13.74 -9.71
CA PHE A 21 -14.02 12.52 -9.36
C PHE A 21 -13.15 11.27 -9.49
N TYR A 22 -12.50 11.07 -10.64
CA TYR A 22 -11.66 9.88 -10.86
C TYR A 22 -10.40 9.89 -9.98
N TYR A 23 -9.79 11.04 -9.77
CA TYR A 23 -8.66 11.20 -8.87
C TYR A 23 -9.04 10.82 -7.42
N LEU A 24 -10.18 11.31 -6.93
CA LEU A 24 -10.65 11.00 -5.58
C LEU A 24 -11.13 9.56 -5.44
N TYR A 25 -11.85 9.04 -6.43
CA TYR A 25 -12.48 7.71 -6.36
C TYR A 25 -11.51 6.57 -6.65
N CYS A 26 -10.63 6.71 -7.65
CA CYS A 26 -9.74 5.63 -8.07
C CYS A 26 -8.34 5.73 -7.47
N TYR A 27 -7.85 6.93 -7.15
CA TYR A 27 -6.48 7.12 -6.69
C TYR A 27 -6.37 7.41 -5.19
N GLN A 28 -7.20 8.31 -4.67
CA GLN A 28 -7.07 8.78 -3.27
C GLN A 28 -8.15 8.24 -2.31
N ALA A 29 -9.01 7.31 -2.74
CA ALA A 29 -10.12 6.81 -1.91
C ALA A 29 -9.62 6.10 -0.65
N ASP A 30 -8.56 5.31 -0.79
CA ASP A 30 -7.98 4.52 0.29
C ASP A 30 -7.33 5.44 1.34
N LEU A 31 -6.58 6.45 0.87
CA LEU A 31 -6.03 7.51 1.71
C LEU A 31 -7.12 8.26 2.49
N LEU A 32 -8.22 8.62 1.82
CA LEU A 32 -9.33 9.34 2.45
C LEU A 32 -10.07 8.48 3.46
N THR A 33 -10.12 7.16 3.25
CA THR A 33 -10.65 6.21 4.23
C THR A 33 -9.85 6.23 5.51
N VAL A 34 -8.51 6.18 5.41
CA VAL A 34 -7.63 6.29 6.58
C VAL A 34 -7.78 7.65 7.25
N MET A 35 -7.84 8.73 6.47
CA MET A 35 -8.05 10.06 7.01
C MET A 35 -9.34 10.15 7.84
N GLN A 36 -10.46 9.65 7.31
CA GLN A 36 -11.72 9.64 8.05
C GLN A 36 -11.67 8.70 9.26
N HIS A 37 -11.05 7.53 9.12
CA HIS A 37 -10.89 6.58 10.23
C HIS A 37 -10.13 7.22 11.39
N VAL A 38 -8.98 7.84 11.13
CA VAL A 38 -8.15 8.51 12.15
C VAL A 38 -8.88 9.71 12.76
N LEU A 39 -9.54 10.56 11.94
CA LEU A 39 -10.29 11.72 12.45
C LEU A 39 -11.51 11.34 13.30
N SER A 40 -12.16 10.22 12.96
CA SER A 40 -13.33 9.73 13.69
C SER A 40 -13.00 8.73 14.79
N GLN A 41 -11.72 8.43 15.02
CA GLN A 41 -11.27 7.37 15.95
C GLN A 41 -11.97 6.03 15.68
N GLY A 42 -12.18 5.71 14.39
CA GLY A 42 -12.84 4.49 13.93
C GLY A 42 -14.36 4.44 14.08
N GLN A 43 -15.01 5.55 14.45
CA GLN A 43 -16.47 5.60 14.61
C GLN A 43 -17.24 5.67 13.29
N THR A 44 -16.58 6.08 12.20
CA THR A 44 -17.25 6.28 10.91
C THR A 44 -16.53 5.56 9.78
N HIS A 45 -17.31 5.10 8.81
CA HIS A 45 -16.80 4.45 7.60
C HIS A 45 -16.85 5.43 6.42
N TYR A 46 -15.77 5.52 5.66
CA TYR A 46 -15.73 6.31 4.43
C TYR A 46 -16.31 5.47 3.28
N ASN A 47 -17.29 6.02 2.57
CA ASN A 47 -17.77 5.41 1.34
C ASN A 47 -17.05 6.08 0.16
N HIS A 48 -16.33 5.27 -0.62
CA HIS A 48 -15.48 5.78 -1.72
C HIS A 48 -16.28 6.64 -2.71
N PHE A 49 -17.48 6.18 -3.11
CA PHE A 49 -18.31 6.89 -4.09
C PHE A 49 -18.89 8.18 -3.51
N VAL A 50 -19.53 8.10 -2.34
CA VAL A 50 -20.17 9.27 -1.71
C VAL A 50 -19.13 10.34 -1.37
N GLY A 51 -17.98 9.93 -0.84
CA GLY A 51 -16.89 10.84 -0.51
C GLY A 51 -16.32 11.53 -1.75
N ALA A 52 -16.07 10.79 -2.83
CA ALA A 52 -15.59 11.38 -4.08
C ALA A 52 -16.59 12.39 -4.67
N VAL A 53 -17.89 12.06 -4.68
CA VAL A 53 -18.94 12.99 -5.14
C VAL A 53 -19.00 14.24 -4.26
N LEU A 54 -19.05 14.09 -2.94
CA LEU A 54 -19.16 15.20 -2.00
C LEU A 54 -17.97 16.15 -2.10
N ILE A 55 -16.75 15.62 -2.08
CA ILE A 55 -15.53 16.45 -2.17
C ILE A 55 -15.48 17.14 -3.54
N THR A 56 -15.84 16.45 -4.63
CA THR A 56 -15.90 17.07 -5.96
C THR A 56 -16.89 18.24 -5.99
N LEU A 57 -18.08 18.09 -5.39
CA LEU A 57 -19.06 19.17 -5.28
C LEU A 57 -18.52 20.35 -4.46
N VAL A 58 -17.84 20.11 -3.33
CA VAL A 58 -17.24 21.17 -2.51
C VAL A 58 -16.17 21.93 -3.30
N VAL A 59 -15.29 21.22 -4.01
CA VAL A 59 -14.24 21.81 -4.85
C VAL A 59 -14.85 22.66 -5.98
N LEU A 60 -15.98 22.26 -6.55
CA LEU A 60 -16.73 23.06 -7.53
C LEU A 60 -17.43 24.28 -6.90
N LEU A 61 -17.98 24.16 -5.69
CA LEU A 61 -18.56 25.30 -4.96
C LEU A 61 -17.50 26.39 -4.68
N ILE A 62 -16.27 25.99 -4.35
CA ILE A 62 -15.14 26.92 -4.21
C ILE A 62 -14.91 27.64 -5.54
N GLN A 63 -14.89 26.92 -6.66
CA GLN A 63 -14.70 27.53 -7.98
C GLN A 63 -15.83 28.51 -8.32
N ILE A 64 -17.09 28.19 -8.01
CA ILE A 64 -18.23 29.10 -8.19
C ILE A 64 -18.03 30.38 -7.36
N GLY A 65 -17.55 30.24 -6.13
CA GLY A 65 -17.17 31.38 -5.27
C GLY A 65 -16.09 32.25 -5.89
N VAL A 66 -15.01 31.64 -6.39
CA VAL A 66 -13.90 32.34 -7.07
C VAL A 66 -14.40 33.07 -8.32
N VAL A 67 -15.24 32.42 -9.14
CA VAL A 67 -15.87 33.04 -10.31
C VAL A 67 -16.66 34.27 -9.89
N ARG A 68 -17.45 34.18 -8.80
CA ARG A 68 -18.25 35.31 -8.29
C ARG A 68 -17.41 36.49 -7.83
N ILE A 69 -16.26 36.23 -7.20
CA ILE A 69 -15.31 37.26 -6.76
C ILE A 69 -14.62 37.91 -7.97
N LEU A 70 -14.29 37.11 -8.99
CA LEU A 70 -13.49 37.54 -10.14
C LEU A 70 -14.33 37.91 -11.38
N GLN A 71 -15.67 38.01 -11.29
CA GLN A 71 -16.56 38.24 -12.44
C GLN A 71 -16.20 39.45 -13.30
N ARG A 72 -15.62 40.49 -12.68
CA ARG A 72 -15.26 41.76 -13.35
C ARG A 72 -13.83 41.78 -13.87
N LYS A 73 -13.05 40.72 -13.64
CA LYS A 73 -11.63 40.62 -13.98
C LYS A 73 -11.49 39.86 -15.30
N ARG A 74 -10.62 40.33 -16.19
CA ARG A 74 -10.24 39.57 -17.39
C ARG A 74 -9.27 38.47 -16.95
N LEU A 75 -9.69 37.21 -17.00
CA LEU A 75 -8.89 36.06 -16.57
C LEU A 75 -9.23 34.86 -17.45
N ALA A 76 -8.23 34.01 -17.74
CA ALA A 76 -8.50 32.69 -18.32
C ALA A 76 -9.41 31.89 -17.36
N TRP A 77 -10.46 31.26 -17.89
CA TRP A 77 -11.41 30.51 -17.07
C TRP A 77 -10.74 29.39 -16.26
N ALA A 78 -9.73 28.74 -16.81
CA ALA A 78 -8.98 27.68 -16.13
C ALA A 78 -8.32 28.14 -14.81
N LEU A 79 -7.94 29.42 -14.70
CA LEU A 79 -7.32 29.97 -13.48
C LEU A 79 -8.32 30.08 -12.32
N THR A 80 -9.63 30.05 -12.59
CA THR A 80 -10.64 30.03 -11.52
C THR A 80 -10.62 28.73 -10.69
N PHE A 81 -10.03 27.66 -11.22
CA PHE A 81 -9.86 26.38 -10.52
C PHE A 81 -8.62 26.33 -9.61
N VAL A 82 -7.74 27.35 -9.64
CA VAL A 82 -6.49 27.32 -8.84
C VAL A 82 -6.76 27.18 -7.34
N PRO A 83 -7.68 27.95 -6.71
CA PRO A 83 -7.98 27.76 -5.29
C PRO A 83 -8.56 26.38 -4.98
N SER A 84 -9.46 25.89 -5.84
CA SER A 84 -10.04 24.55 -5.76
C SER A 84 -8.98 23.44 -5.81
N ALA A 85 -8.00 23.56 -6.72
CA ALA A 85 -6.89 22.64 -6.84
C ALA A 85 -5.95 22.70 -5.61
N LEU A 86 -5.67 23.88 -5.08
CA LEU A 86 -4.84 24.04 -3.88
C LEU A 86 -5.51 23.43 -2.63
N CYS A 87 -6.83 23.58 -2.49
CA CYS A 87 -7.58 22.91 -1.43
C CYS A 87 -7.56 21.39 -1.59
N LEU A 88 -7.67 20.88 -2.82
CA LEU A 88 -7.59 19.45 -3.10
C LEU A 88 -6.19 18.89 -2.78
N ILE A 89 -5.13 19.59 -3.18
CA ILE A 89 -3.74 19.26 -2.83
C ILE A 89 -3.57 19.19 -1.32
N MET A 90 -4.03 20.22 -0.61
CA MET A 90 -3.95 20.26 0.85
C MET A 90 -4.66 19.09 1.51
N LEU A 91 -5.81 18.68 0.97
CA LEU A 91 -6.58 17.54 1.48
C LEU A 91 -5.87 16.20 1.23
N THR A 92 -5.23 16.03 0.06
CA THR A 92 -4.61 14.75 -0.35
C THR A 92 -3.11 14.67 -0.08
N ASN A 93 -2.50 15.71 0.50
CA ASN A 93 -1.10 15.71 0.96
C ASN A 93 -1.05 15.46 2.48
N ILE A 94 -1.55 14.30 2.87
CA ILE A 94 -1.60 13.83 4.26
C ILE A 94 -1.01 12.42 4.30
N GLY A 95 -0.28 12.10 5.35
CA GLY A 95 0.15 10.74 5.68
C GLY A 95 -0.19 10.41 7.13
N VAL A 96 0.22 9.24 7.61
CA VAL A 96 0.13 8.88 9.03
C VAL A 96 1.52 8.95 9.64
N SER A 97 1.65 9.60 10.79
CA SER A 97 2.92 9.69 11.50
C SER A 97 3.34 8.30 12.02
N PRO A 98 4.62 7.91 11.84
CA PRO A 98 5.13 6.64 12.35
C PRO A 98 4.96 6.51 13.87
N ASP A 99 5.17 7.59 14.63
CA ASP A 99 5.32 7.52 16.09
C ASP A 99 3.97 7.56 16.83
N SER A 100 3.03 8.38 16.37
CA SER A 100 1.79 8.67 17.10
C SER A 100 0.55 8.03 16.47
N GLY A 101 0.64 7.52 15.25
CA GLY A 101 -0.54 7.08 14.48
C GLY A 101 -1.53 8.22 14.16
N THR A 102 -1.14 9.47 14.40
CA THR A 102 -1.95 10.64 14.06
C THR A 102 -1.67 11.09 12.64
N LEU A 103 -2.61 11.84 12.06
CA LEU A 103 -2.40 12.44 10.74
C LEU A 103 -1.19 13.37 10.73
N ALA A 104 -0.22 13.02 9.89
CA ALA A 104 0.91 13.86 9.54
C ALA A 104 0.51 14.71 8.34
N PHE A 105 0.10 15.95 8.61
CA PHE A 105 -0.17 16.91 7.55
C PHE A 105 1.14 17.38 6.93
N GLY A 106 1.25 17.30 5.60
CA GLY A 106 2.39 17.83 4.88
C GLY A 106 2.49 19.36 4.96
N VAL A 107 3.59 19.91 4.43
CA VAL A 107 3.87 21.37 4.42
C VAL A 107 2.76 22.17 3.70
N TRP A 108 2.00 21.50 2.84
CA TRP A 108 0.89 22.09 2.08
C TRP A 108 -0.26 22.64 2.92
N ARG A 109 -0.40 22.23 4.19
CA ARG A 109 -1.34 22.90 5.12
C ARG A 109 -1.04 24.39 5.31
N TYR A 110 0.22 24.79 5.16
CA TYR A 110 0.66 26.18 5.27
C TYR A 110 0.86 26.83 3.90
N ILE A 111 1.43 26.09 2.94
CA ILE A 111 1.71 26.61 1.60
C ILE A 111 0.41 26.91 0.84
N ALA A 112 -0.60 26.03 0.88
CA ALA A 112 -1.82 26.21 0.11
C ALA A 112 -2.58 27.50 0.48
N PRO A 113 -2.84 27.82 1.77
CA PRO A 113 -3.47 29.10 2.13
C PRO A 113 -2.67 30.32 1.66
N VAL A 114 -1.35 30.29 1.80
CA VAL A 114 -0.47 31.39 1.36
C VAL A 114 -0.55 31.56 -0.15
N LEU A 115 -0.50 30.47 -0.93
CA LEU A 115 -0.62 30.52 -2.38
C LEU A 115 -2.00 31.01 -2.85
N ILE A 116 -3.07 30.66 -2.13
CA ILE A 116 -4.42 31.20 -2.42
C ILE A 116 -4.43 32.73 -2.24
N VAL A 117 -3.85 33.24 -1.15
CA VAL A 117 -3.76 34.69 -0.91
C VAL A 117 -2.92 35.36 -2.00
N ILE A 118 -1.74 34.81 -2.32
CA ILE A 118 -0.87 35.33 -3.38
C ILE A 118 -1.60 35.34 -4.73
N PHE A 119 -2.32 34.27 -5.06
CA PHE A 119 -3.12 34.19 -6.28
C PHE A 119 -4.10 35.35 -6.38
N PHE A 120 -4.86 35.63 -5.33
CA PHE A 120 -5.78 36.77 -5.32
C PHE A 120 -5.03 38.10 -5.43
N LEU A 121 -3.94 38.31 -4.69
CA LEU A 121 -3.15 39.54 -4.76
C LEU A 121 -2.62 39.80 -6.18
N ILE A 122 -2.11 38.76 -6.86
CA ILE A 122 -1.64 38.86 -8.26
C ILE A 122 -2.80 39.24 -9.17
N VAL A 123 -3.95 38.54 -9.08
CA VAL A 123 -5.10 38.81 -9.95
C VAL A 123 -5.65 40.23 -9.73
N PHE A 124 -5.72 40.69 -8.49
CA PHE A 124 -6.15 42.06 -8.18
C PHE A 124 -5.13 43.09 -8.64
N GLY A 125 -3.83 42.85 -8.41
CA GLY A 125 -2.73 43.74 -8.81
C GLY A 125 -2.63 43.92 -10.32
N VAL A 126 -2.63 42.82 -11.09
CA VAL A 126 -2.58 42.84 -12.56
C VAL A 126 -3.80 43.52 -13.17
N ASN A 127 -4.97 43.34 -12.55
CA ASN A 127 -6.16 44.04 -13.03
C ASN A 127 -6.16 45.53 -12.69
N ASN A 128 -5.59 45.93 -11.56
CA ASN A 128 -5.54 47.34 -11.17
C ASN A 128 -4.49 48.12 -11.97
N SER A 129 -3.41 47.46 -12.42
CA SER A 129 -2.36 48.07 -13.22
C SER A 129 -2.72 48.26 -14.70
N GLY A 130 -3.85 47.72 -15.17
CA GLY A 130 -4.28 47.83 -16.58
C GLY A 130 -3.38 47.07 -17.57
N VAL A 131 -2.38 46.34 -17.10
CA VAL A 131 -1.41 45.58 -17.93
C VAL A 131 -2.13 44.58 -18.85
N LEU A 132 -3.24 44.02 -18.37
CA LEU A 132 -4.03 43.07 -19.14
C LEU A 132 -4.87 43.71 -20.25
N ASP A 133 -5.12 45.02 -20.17
CA ASP A 133 -5.78 45.80 -21.23
C ASP A 133 -4.80 46.22 -22.33
N SER A 134 -3.51 46.33 -22.01
CA SER A 134 -2.45 46.63 -22.99
C SER A 134 -1.98 45.43 -23.82
N LEU A 135 -2.32 44.20 -23.42
CA LEU A 135 -1.97 43.02 -24.21
C LEU A 135 -2.86 42.94 -25.47
N PRO A 136 -2.29 42.67 -26.66
CA PRO A 136 -3.07 42.43 -27.86
C PRO A 136 -4.07 41.31 -27.59
N ARG A 137 -5.23 41.34 -28.26
CA ARG A 137 -6.33 40.39 -28.07
C ARG A 137 -5.92 38.98 -28.52
N VAL A 138 -5.03 38.31 -27.76
CA VAL A 138 -4.57 36.91 -27.98
C VAL A 138 -5.77 35.96 -28.03
N TRP A 139 -6.85 36.37 -27.36
CA TRP A 139 -8.15 35.71 -27.23
C TRP A 139 -9.15 36.04 -28.36
N SER A 140 -8.70 36.43 -29.56
CA SER A 140 -9.61 36.65 -30.70
C SER A 140 -10.12 35.33 -31.31
N ASN A 141 -9.31 34.27 -31.25
CA ASN A 141 -9.64 32.95 -31.78
C ASN A 141 -10.20 32.03 -30.68
N PRO A 142 -11.48 31.64 -30.75
CA PRO A 142 -12.14 30.88 -29.68
C PRO A 142 -11.57 29.47 -29.50
N ILE A 143 -11.10 28.85 -30.58
CA ILE A 143 -10.44 27.53 -30.52
C ILE A 143 -9.10 27.64 -29.79
N ARG A 144 -8.31 28.69 -30.09
CA ARG A 144 -7.04 28.94 -29.41
C ARG A 144 -7.26 29.23 -27.92
N GLU A 145 -8.29 30.00 -27.58
CA GLU A 145 -8.71 30.25 -26.20
C GLU A 145 -9.02 28.95 -25.45
N LEU A 146 -9.82 28.05 -26.06
CA LEU A 146 -10.14 26.75 -25.48
C LEU A 146 -8.88 25.94 -25.21
N TRP A 147 -7.99 25.79 -26.21
CA TRP A 147 -6.75 25.03 -26.07
C TRP A 147 -5.82 25.59 -24.99
N LEU A 148 -5.68 26.92 -24.89
CA LEU A 148 -4.88 27.53 -23.83
C LEU A 148 -5.46 27.27 -22.44
N ASN A 149 -6.79 27.35 -22.28
CA ASN A 149 -7.43 27.03 -21.00
C ASN A 149 -7.30 25.55 -20.65
N LEU A 150 -7.46 24.65 -21.63
CA LEU A 150 -7.25 23.22 -21.41
C LEU A 150 -5.79 22.91 -21.06
N LEU A 151 -4.82 23.58 -21.68
CA LEU A 151 -3.40 23.44 -21.33
C LEU A 151 -3.13 23.86 -19.88
N ILE A 152 -3.62 25.04 -19.47
CA ILE A 152 -3.51 25.50 -18.07
C ILE A 152 -4.15 24.49 -17.12
N LEU A 153 -5.32 23.96 -17.48
CA LEU A 153 -6.03 22.97 -16.68
C LEU A 153 -5.23 21.67 -16.57
N THR A 154 -4.62 21.19 -17.66
CA THR A 154 -3.76 20.00 -17.64
C THR A 154 -2.54 20.18 -16.75
N ILE A 155 -1.89 21.35 -16.80
CA ILE A 155 -0.77 21.66 -15.90
C ILE A 155 -1.23 21.65 -14.44
N LEU A 156 -2.43 22.18 -14.16
CA LEU A 156 -3.01 22.16 -12.81
C LEU A 156 -3.28 20.73 -12.33
N MET A 157 -3.88 19.89 -13.18
CA MET A 157 -4.15 18.47 -12.88
C MET A 157 -2.86 17.68 -12.64
N LEU A 158 -1.83 17.87 -13.47
CA LEU A 158 -0.52 17.25 -13.26
C LEU A 158 0.15 17.73 -11.96
N THR A 159 -0.01 19.01 -11.63
CA THR A 159 0.48 19.57 -10.36
C THR A 159 -0.20 18.89 -9.17
N ILE A 160 -1.52 18.67 -9.24
CA ILE A 160 -2.26 17.96 -8.19
C ILE A 160 -1.67 16.56 -7.99
N CYS A 161 -1.49 15.79 -9.05
CA CYS A 161 -0.92 14.44 -8.95
C CYS A 161 0.50 14.45 -8.36
N PHE A 162 1.38 15.33 -8.85
CA PHE A 162 2.78 15.37 -8.42
C PHE A 162 2.96 15.83 -6.97
N VAL A 163 2.09 16.70 -6.49
CA VAL A 163 2.18 17.30 -5.16
C VAL A 163 1.41 16.51 -4.11
N SER A 164 0.41 15.72 -4.51
CA SER A 164 -0.33 14.84 -3.62
C SER A 164 0.54 13.75 -2.99
N ASN A 165 0.01 13.02 -2.00
CA ASN A 165 0.70 11.85 -1.48
C ASN A 165 0.79 10.77 -2.58
N ASP A 166 2.02 10.54 -3.05
CA ASP A 166 2.39 9.54 -4.08
C ASP A 166 3.22 8.39 -3.47
N ASP A 167 3.18 8.19 -2.15
CA ASP A 167 3.92 7.10 -1.50
C ASP A 167 3.29 5.75 -1.86
N LYS A 168 3.90 5.09 -2.84
CA LYS A 168 3.44 3.82 -3.39
C LYS A 168 3.38 2.70 -2.35
N TYR A 169 4.28 2.70 -1.35
CA TYR A 169 4.27 1.68 -0.29
C TYR A 169 3.11 1.94 0.66
N PHE A 170 2.90 3.20 1.04
CA PHE A 170 1.80 3.59 1.90
C PHE A 170 0.43 3.28 1.26
N HIS A 171 0.23 3.63 -0.01
CA HIS A 171 -0.98 3.30 -0.76
C HIS A 171 -1.23 1.79 -0.83
N ALA A 172 -0.18 0.99 -1.08
CA ALA A 172 -0.30 -0.46 -1.12
C ALA A 172 -0.67 -1.07 0.24
N ARG A 173 -0.09 -0.56 1.33
CA ARG A 173 -0.41 -0.99 2.70
C ARG A 173 -1.86 -0.72 3.03
N ILE A 174 -2.34 0.50 2.80
CA ILE A 174 -3.73 0.87 3.10
C ILE A 174 -4.70 0.06 2.24
N HIS A 175 -4.42 -0.08 0.95
CA HIS A 175 -5.25 -0.87 0.06
C HIS A 175 -5.36 -2.32 0.53
N ALA A 176 -4.23 -2.93 0.91
CA ALA A 176 -4.23 -4.29 1.45
C ALA A 176 -5.00 -4.40 2.77
N GLU A 177 -4.92 -3.41 3.66
CA GLU A 177 -5.69 -3.37 4.89
C GLU A 177 -7.19 -3.22 4.66
N GLN A 178 -7.61 -2.45 3.66
CA GLN A 178 -9.02 -2.38 3.25
C GLN A 178 -9.50 -3.71 2.67
N CYS A 179 -8.73 -4.33 1.77
CA CYS A 179 -9.05 -5.66 1.27
C CYS A 179 -9.16 -6.70 2.40
N LEU A 180 -8.32 -6.60 3.45
CA LEU A 180 -8.42 -7.44 4.64
C LEU A 180 -9.73 -7.20 5.42
N LEU A 181 -10.19 -5.95 5.52
CA LEU A 181 -11.49 -5.61 6.14
C LEU A 181 -12.66 -6.11 5.31
N ASP A 182 -12.57 -6.01 3.99
CA ASP A 182 -13.60 -6.48 3.05
C ASP A 182 -13.61 -8.01 2.89
N GLY A 183 -12.59 -8.69 3.42
CA GLY A 183 -12.42 -10.15 3.31
C GLY A 183 -11.88 -10.62 1.96
N ASP A 184 -11.46 -9.72 1.08
CA ASP A 184 -10.85 -10.03 -0.22
C ASP A 184 -9.33 -10.23 -0.06
N TYR A 185 -8.95 -11.41 0.43
CA TYR A 185 -7.55 -11.74 0.68
C TYR A 185 -6.72 -11.85 -0.61
N ASP A 186 -7.33 -12.25 -1.72
CA ASP A 186 -6.64 -12.39 -3.01
C ASP A 186 -6.25 -11.03 -3.60
N ALA A 187 -7.13 -10.02 -3.49
CA ALA A 187 -6.80 -8.65 -3.90
C ALA A 187 -5.70 -8.03 -3.03
N ALA A 188 -5.74 -8.26 -1.71
CA ALA A 188 -4.68 -7.82 -0.80
C ALA A 188 -3.32 -8.40 -1.21
N LEU A 189 -3.26 -9.73 -1.39
CA LEU A 189 -2.06 -10.43 -1.77
C LEU A 189 -1.55 -10.02 -3.16
N LYS A 190 -2.44 -9.88 -4.15
CA LYS A 190 -2.08 -9.41 -5.49
C LYS A 190 -1.42 -8.03 -5.47
N THR A 191 -1.85 -7.16 -4.57
CA THR A 191 -1.28 -5.81 -4.40
C THR A 191 0.10 -5.90 -3.76
N LEU A 192 0.24 -6.65 -2.67
CA LEU A 192 1.49 -6.79 -1.91
C LEU A 192 2.61 -7.47 -2.71
N ARG A 193 2.28 -8.40 -3.62
CA ARG A 193 3.25 -9.13 -4.45
C ARG A 193 4.08 -8.22 -5.37
N ARG A 194 3.60 -7.01 -5.67
CA ARG A 194 4.27 -6.07 -6.60
C ARG A 194 5.42 -5.29 -5.97
N TYR A 195 5.59 -5.38 -4.65
CA TYR A 195 6.54 -4.59 -3.88
C TYR A 195 7.70 -5.46 -3.39
N ASP A 196 8.81 -4.83 -3.03
CA ASP A 196 10.04 -5.51 -2.58
C ASP A 196 10.14 -5.58 -1.04
N VAL A 197 11.09 -6.39 -0.56
CA VAL A 197 11.38 -6.78 0.83
C VAL A 197 11.74 -5.58 1.74
N SER A 198 11.89 -4.36 1.20
CA SER A 198 12.31 -3.19 1.96
C SER A 198 11.32 -2.75 3.05
N ASP A 199 10.01 -3.02 2.89
CA ASP A 199 8.99 -2.64 3.87
C ASP A 199 8.54 -3.82 4.73
N ARG A 200 8.83 -3.74 6.04
CA ARG A 200 8.44 -4.76 7.03
C ARG A 200 6.93 -4.90 7.20
N ASN A 201 6.16 -3.83 6.96
CA ASN A 201 4.70 -3.88 7.06
C ASN A 201 4.10 -4.73 5.94
N ILE A 202 4.71 -4.74 4.76
CA ILE A 202 4.26 -5.59 3.64
C ILE A 202 4.41 -7.06 3.99
N SER A 203 5.54 -7.43 4.60
CA SER A 203 5.77 -8.79 5.12
C SER A 203 4.69 -9.18 6.15
N MET A 204 4.36 -8.28 7.09
CA MET A 204 3.30 -8.52 8.08
C MET A 204 1.94 -8.74 7.41
N LEU A 205 1.55 -7.83 6.51
CA LEU A 205 0.27 -7.87 5.81
C LEU A 205 0.13 -9.12 4.94
N ALA A 206 1.20 -9.51 4.22
CA ALA A 206 1.22 -10.71 3.41
C ALA A 206 1.10 -11.97 4.29
N THR A 207 1.87 -12.04 5.39
CA THR A 207 1.79 -13.14 6.36
C THR A 207 0.37 -13.29 6.90
N TYR A 208 -0.26 -12.19 7.30
CA TYR A 208 -1.60 -12.21 7.85
C TYR A 208 -2.68 -12.56 6.82
N ALA A 209 -2.60 -11.99 5.61
CA ALA A 209 -3.53 -12.29 4.52
C ALA A 209 -3.44 -13.77 4.09
N LEU A 210 -2.23 -14.32 3.95
CA LEU A 210 -2.03 -15.75 3.67
C LEU A 210 -2.57 -16.63 4.80
N ALA A 211 -2.35 -16.24 6.05
CA ALA A 211 -2.87 -16.98 7.19
C ALA A 211 -4.41 -16.98 7.23
N LYS A 212 -5.05 -15.86 6.85
CA LYS A 212 -6.50 -15.77 6.73
C LYS A 212 -7.06 -16.63 5.60
N LYS A 213 -6.31 -16.74 4.50
CA LYS A 213 -6.63 -17.64 3.39
C LYS A 213 -6.36 -19.12 3.70
N GLY A 214 -5.52 -19.41 4.70
CA GLY A 214 -5.10 -20.77 5.06
C GLY A 214 -3.95 -21.31 4.20
N GLU A 215 -3.25 -20.43 3.48
CA GLU A 215 -2.18 -20.76 2.53
C GLU A 215 -0.80 -20.28 2.98
N LEU A 216 -0.66 -19.86 4.25
CA LEU A 216 0.61 -19.34 4.79
C LEU A 216 1.77 -20.30 4.55
N ALA A 217 1.60 -21.58 4.89
CA ALA A 217 2.64 -22.58 4.72
C ALA A 217 2.94 -22.94 3.25
N GLU A 218 2.06 -22.58 2.31
CA GLU A 218 2.19 -22.92 0.88
C GLU A 218 2.91 -21.83 0.09
N HIS A 219 2.65 -20.56 0.43
CA HIS A 219 3.00 -19.41 -0.41
C HIS A 219 3.80 -18.33 0.32
N MET A 220 4.21 -18.52 1.57
CA MET A 220 4.95 -17.49 2.34
C MET A 220 6.14 -16.91 1.58
N PHE A 221 6.96 -17.75 0.93
CA PHE A 221 8.15 -17.31 0.21
C PHE A 221 7.88 -16.82 -1.23
N ASP A 222 6.61 -16.83 -1.68
CA ASP A 222 6.20 -16.13 -2.91
C ASP A 222 6.10 -14.61 -2.71
N TYR A 223 6.14 -14.15 -1.46
CA TYR A 223 6.01 -12.74 -1.06
C TYR A 223 7.30 -12.21 -0.44
N PRO A 224 7.45 -10.88 -0.34
CA PRO A 224 8.61 -10.28 0.30
C PRO A 224 8.53 -10.49 1.82
N VAL A 225 9.40 -11.34 2.37
CA VAL A 225 9.41 -11.66 3.80
C VAL A 225 10.63 -11.09 4.52
N VAL A 226 10.41 -10.49 5.70
CA VAL A 226 11.47 -9.84 6.51
C VAL A 226 11.56 -10.45 7.91
N GLY A 227 12.04 -11.69 8.01
CA GLY A 227 12.29 -12.34 9.29
C GLY A 227 11.07 -12.42 10.22
N VAL A 228 11.27 -13.00 11.42
CA VAL A 228 10.16 -13.29 12.34
C VAL A 228 9.55 -12.02 12.92
N ASP A 229 10.37 -11.01 13.21
CA ASP A 229 9.92 -9.78 13.86
C ASP A 229 8.95 -8.97 12.99
N ALA A 230 8.90 -9.22 11.68
CA ALA A 230 7.95 -8.60 10.77
C ALA A 230 6.66 -9.39 10.54
N MET A 231 6.46 -10.53 11.20
CA MET A 231 5.21 -11.30 11.08
C MET A 231 4.05 -10.69 11.88
N LEU A 232 4.35 -9.90 12.92
CA LEU A 232 3.37 -9.33 13.84
C LEU A 232 3.67 -7.86 14.09
N PRO A 233 2.65 -7.05 14.43
CA PRO A 233 2.83 -5.69 14.86
C PRO A 233 3.75 -5.61 16.10
N ASN A 234 4.58 -4.58 16.15
CA ASN A 234 5.49 -4.34 17.27
C ASN A 234 5.15 -3.07 18.07
N GLY A 235 4.10 -2.35 17.66
CA GLY A 235 3.66 -1.09 18.28
C GLY A 235 4.59 0.10 18.03
N LYS A 236 5.56 -0.03 17.11
CA LYS A 236 6.46 1.04 16.66
C LYS A 236 6.35 1.17 15.14
N ASP A 237 7.27 0.53 14.42
CA ASP A 237 7.41 0.66 12.96
C ASP A 237 6.48 -0.29 12.20
N ILE A 238 6.05 -1.38 12.85
CA ILE A 238 5.20 -2.42 12.25
C ILE A 238 3.84 -2.34 12.89
N LYS A 239 2.86 -1.85 12.12
CA LYS A 239 1.50 -1.57 12.59
C LYS A 239 0.49 -1.54 11.44
N PHE A 240 -0.77 -1.72 11.83
CA PHE A 240 -1.90 -1.46 10.95
C PHE A 240 -2.32 0.01 11.05
N GLU A 241 -2.65 0.62 9.92
CA GLU A 241 -3.14 2.00 9.85
C GLU A 241 -4.68 2.09 9.91
N LEU A 242 -5.37 1.05 9.44
CA LEU A 242 -6.82 0.94 9.33
C LEU A 242 -7.36 -0.34 9.97
N TYR A 243 -6.68 -1.48 9.77
CA TYR A 243 -7.14 -2.77 10.25
C TYR A 243 -7.02 -2.85 11.78
N PRO A 244 -8.08 -3.23 12.53
CA PRO A 244 -7.99 -3.28 13.97
C PRO A 244 -7.04 -4.38 14.47
N GLU A 245 -5.92 -3.98 15.06
CA GLU A 245 -4.85 -4.89 15.51
C GLU A 245 -5.36 -6.03 16.41
N TYR A 246 -6.38 -5.78 17.24
CA TYR A 246 -6.95 -6.80 18.11
C TYR A 246 -7.54 -7.99 17.34
N GLN A 247 -8.05 -7.79 16.12
CA GLN A 247 -8.62 -8.87 15.30
C GLN A 247 -7.54 -9.86 14.86
N LEU A 248 -6.31 -9.38 14.63
CA LEU A 248 -5.16 -10.25 14.39
C LEU A 248 -4.87 -11.12 15.61
N TYR A 249 -4.77 -10.54 16.81
CA TYR A 249 -4.47 -11.35 18.00
C TYR A 249 -5.60 -12.30 18.40
N VAL A 250 -6.85 -11.90 18.21
CA VAL A 250 -8.01 -12.81 18.41
C VAL A 250 -7.92 -13.99 17.45
N TYR A 251 -7.56 -13.75 16.18
CA TYR A 251 -7.36 -14.80 15.20
C TYR A 251 -6.23 -15.78 15.59
N LEU A 252 -5.16 -15.27 16.18
CA LEU A 252 -4.00 -16.06 16.63
C LEU A 252 -4.19 -16.72 18.02
N GLY A 253 -5.31 -16.50 18.69
CA GLY A 253 -5.67 -17.19 19.94
C GLY A 253 -5.53 -16.38 21.22
N GLY A 254 -5.35 -15.05 21.15
CA GLY A 254 -5.56 -14.15 22.29
C GLY A 254 -4.73 -12.87 22.26
N ARG A 255 -5.31 -11.78 22.79
CA ARG A 255 -4.63 -10.50 23.00
C ARG A 255 -4.12 -10.39 24.44
N TYR A 256 -2.91 -9.86 24.60
CA TYR A 256 -2.30 -9.58 25.90
C TYR A 256 -2.20 -8.07 26.15
N LYS A 257 -2.17 -7.68 27.44
CA LYS A 257 -2.07 -6.26 27.84
C LYS A 257 -0.68 -5.68 27.56
N GLN A 258 0.36 -6.51 27.66
CA GLN A 258 1.73 -6.12 27.35
C GLN A 258 1.98 -6.27 25.86
N THR A 259 2.53 -5.22 25.24
CA THR A 259 3.03 -5.31 23.87
C THR A 259 4.27 -6.19 23.85
N MET A 260 4.32 -7.11 22.90
CA MET A 260 5.41 -8.06 22.73
C MET A 260 5.85 -8.01 21.28
N ASN A 261 7.15 -8.22 21.02
CA ASN A 261 7.57 -8.47 19.64
C ASN A 261 7.05 -9.83 19.16
N ALA A 262 7.14 -10.08 17.85
CA ALA A 262 6.56 -11.28 17.25
C ALA A 262 7.08 -12.57 17.92
N ARG A 263 8.42 -12.67 18.12
CA ARG A 263 9.05 -13.83 18.77
C ARG A 263 8.55 -14.05 20.20
N GLN A 264 8.48 -12.98 21.00
CA GLN A 264 8.01 -13.06 22.39
C GLN A 264 6.55 -13.51 22.44
N TYR A 265 5.69 -12.97 21.57
CA TYR A 265 4.29 -13.38 21.47
C TYR A 265 4.16 -14.87 21.11
N ILE A 266 4.86 -15.31 20.06
CA ILE A 266 4.85 -16.70 19.61
C ILE A 266 5.33 -17.64 20.71
N ASN A 267 6.46 -17.33 21.35
CA ASN A 267 7.01 -18.15 22.43
C ASN A 267 6.11 -18.16 23.67
N PHE A 268 5.46 -17.05 23.99
CA PHE A 268 4.51 -16.98 25.09
C PHE A 268 3.31 -17.88 24.83
N GLN A 269 2.71 -17.80 23.64
CA GLN A 269 1.57 -18.62 23.23
C GLN A 269 1.89 -20.13 23.26
N ARG A 270 3.10 -20.51 22.83
CA ARG A 270 3.63 -21.87 22.93
C ARG A 270 3.75 -22.33 24.38
N ARG A 271 4.33 -21.51 25.27
CA ARG A 271 4.53 -21.86 26.69
C ARG A 271 3.23 -22.12 27.45
N ILE A 272 2.18 -21.37 27.12
CA ILE A 272 0.86 -21.52 27.76
C ILE A 272 -0.04 -22.53 27.05
N ASN A 273 0.47 -23.27 26.05
CA ASN A 273 -0.26 -24.25 25.25
C ASN A 273 -1.56 -23.71 24.61
N ARG A 274 -1.56 -22.45 24.16
CA ARG A 274 -2.71 -21.83 23.46
C ARG A 274 -2.46 -21.68 21.96
N VAL A 275 -1.97 -22.73 21.31
CA VAL A 275 -1.67 -22.72 19.88
C VAL A 275 -2.89 -23.25 19.13
N ASN A 276 -3.65 -22.35 18.49
CA ASN A 276 -4.71 -22.73 17.56
C ASN A 276 -4.12 -23.04 16.17
N LYS A 277 -4.95 -23.50 15.22
CA LYS A 277 -4.49 -23.91 13.89
C LYS A 277 -3.69 -22.79 13.15
N PRO A 278 -4.19 -21.55 13.01
CA PRO A 278 -3.40 -20.48 12.42
C PRO A 278 -2.10 -20.18 13.17
N MET A 279 -2.14 -20.20 14.51
CA MET A 279 -0.95 -19.97 15.31
C MET A 279 0.11 -21.05 15.13
N ALA A 280 -0.29 -22.30 14.90
CA ALA A 280 0.65 -23.37 14.58
C ALA A 280 1.45 -23.05 13.31
N ASP A 281 0.78 -22.54 12.28
CA ASP A 281 1.46 -22.12 11.04
C ASP A 281 2.42 -20.96 11.31
N TYR A 282 2.01 -19.97 12.12
CA TYR A 282 2.91 -18.89 12.54
C TYR A 282 4.14 -19.39 13.29
N VAL A 283 3.99 -20.37 14.19
CA VAL A 283 5.11 -20.97 14.93
C VAL A 283 6.07 -21.66 13.97
N LEU A 284 5.55 -22.48 13.07
CA LEU A 284 6.36 -23.24 12.12
C LEU A 284 7.08 -22.32 11.13
N CYS A 285 6.36 -21.36 10.56
CA CYS A 285 6.91 -20.33 9.68
C CYS A 285 7.96 -19.47 10.39
N ALA A 286 7.78 -19.16 11.69
CA ALA A 286 8.79 -18.45 12.46
C ALA A 286 10.10 -19.24 12.58
N HIS A 287 10.03 -20.57 12.80
CA HIS A 287 11.23 -21.41 12.81
C HIS A 287 11.93 -21.46 11.44
N LEU A 288 11.15 -21.51 10.35
CA LEU A 288 11.70 -21.46 8.98
C LEU A 288 12.42 -20.13 8.72
N LEU A 289 11.81 -19.01 9.12
CA LEU A 289 12.44 -17.70 8.97
C LEU A 289 13.72 -17.56 9.79
N ASP A 290 13.78 -18.19 10.96
CA ASP A 290 14.97 -18.30 11.80
C ASP A 290 15.99 -19.34 11.31
N ARG A 291 15.66 -20.08 10.25
CA ARG A 291 16.47 -21.18 9.71
C ARG A 291 16.72 -22.30 10.73
N ASN A 292 15.86 -22.42 11.74
CA ASN A 292 15.98 -23.41 12.80
C ASN A 292 15.16 -24.66 12.45
N LEU A 293 15.77 -25.54 11.65
CA LEU A 293 15.12 -26.77 11.19
C LEU A 293 14.83 -27.76 12.32
N ASP A 294 15.71 -27.86 13.33
CA ASP A 294 15.50 -28.75 14.47
C ASP A 294 14.25 -28.39 15.26
N ALA A 295 14.07 -27.09 15.56
CA ALA A 295 12.90 -26.60 16.27
C ALA A 295 11.63 -26.73 15.40
N PHE A 296 11.75 -26.48 14.10
CA PHE A 296 10.67 -26.69 13.13
C PHE A 296 10.19 -28.14 13.16
N VAL A 297 11.09 -29.12 13.01
CA VAL A 297 10.75 -30.56 12.99
C VAL A 297 10.13 -31.02 14.31
N ALA A 298 10.67 -30.53 15.44
CA ALA A 298 10.15 -30.87 16.76
C ALA A 298 8.71 -30.37 17.00
N ASP A 299 8.37 -29.19 16.48
CA ASP A 299 7.03 -28.63 16.58
C ASP A 299 6.08 -29.13 15.48
N LEU A 300 6.59 -29.47 14.29
CA LEU A 300 5.79 -29.99 13.18
C LEU A 300 5.05 -31.27 13.60
N LYS A 301 5.73 -32.19 14.30
CA LYS A 301 5.12 -33.43 14.83
C LYS A 301 3.94 -33.20 15.78
N LYS A 302 3.88 -32.02 16.40
CA LYS A 302 2.84 -31.70 17.40
C LYS A 302 1.58 -31.15 16.75
N TYR A 303 1.73 -30.45 15.62
CA TYR A 303 0.65 -29.72 14.98
C TYR A 303 0.15 -30.36 13.69
N TYR A 304 0.99 -31.15 13.03
CA TYR A 304 0.69 -31.82 11.77
C TYR A 304 0.89 -33.32 11.88
N GLU A 305 -0.01 -34.08 11.26
CA GLU A 305 0.17 -35.52 11.05
C GLU A 305 1.15 -35.73 9.90
N VAL A 306 2.36 -36.20 10.23
CA VAL A 306 3.39 -36.50 9.24
C VAL A 306 3.24 -37.95 8.82
N ASN A 307 2.40 -38.19 7.81
CA ASN A 307 2.15 -39.49 7.21
C ASN A 307 2.30 -39.41 5.69
N ASP A 308 2.66 -40.52 5.04
CA ASP A 308 2.79 -40.62 3.57
C ASP A 308 1.47 -40.31 2.83
N SER A 309 0.33 -40.40 3.52
CA SER A 309 -1.01 -40.13 2.99
C SER A 309 -1.46 -38.67 3.12
N VAL A 310 -0.77 -37.84 3.91
CA VAL A 310 -1.13 -36.43 4.13
C VAL A 310 -0.13 -35.54 3.41
N THR A 311 -0.59 -34.82 2.40
CA THR A 311 0.23 -33.84 1.69
C THR A 311 0.47 -32.65 2.60
N LEU A 312 1.73 -32.47 3.02
CA LEU A 312 2.14 -31.29 3.77
C LEU A 312 2.22 -30.07 2.85
N PRO A 313 2.07 -28.85 3.41
CA PRO A 313 2.28 -27.63 2.65
C PRO A 313 3.67 -27.58 2.01
N ARG A 314 3.77 -26.96 0.83
CA ARG A 314 4.97 -26.90 0.00
C ARG A 314 6.21 -26.49 0.79
N HIS A 315 6.20 -25.37 1.49
CA HIS A 315 7.40 -24.90 2.18
C HIS A 315 7.78 -25.79 3.37
N TYR A 316 6.83 -26.53 3.94
CA TYR A 316 7.13 -27.51 4.99
C TYR A 316 7.79 -28.75 4.38
N ARG A 317 7.35 -29.19 3.19
CA ARG A 317 8.01 -30.26 2.43
C ARG A 317 9.42 -29.84 2.02
N GLU A 318 9.59 -28.65 1.46
CA GLU A 318 10.89 -28.08 1.11
C GLU A 318 11.85 -28.05 2.33
N ALA A 319 11.37 -27.61 3.49
CA ALA A 319 12.15 -27.59 4.73
C ALA A 319 12.51 -28.99 5.24
N LEU A 320 11.62 -29.98 5.11
CA LEU A 320 11.90 -31.37 5.47
C LEU A 320 12.93 -32.00 4.53
N THR A 321 12.85 -31.75 3.23
CA THR A 321 13.88 -32.19 2.27
C THR A 321 15.24 -31.67 2.67
N LEU A 322 15.35 -30.36 2.95
CA LEU A 322 16.59 -29.75 3.40
C LEU A 322 17.08 -30.34 4.74
N TYR A 323 16.18 -30.61 5.69
CA TYR A 323 16.50 -31.23 6.97
C TYR A 323 17.11 -32.62 6.81
N MET A 324 16.52 -33.47 5.95
CA MET A 324 17.03 -34.83 5.69
C MET A 324 18.41 -34.83 5.02
N HIS A 325 18.70 -33.85 4.17
CA HIS A 325 20.02 -33.74 3.52
C HIS A 325 21.09 -33.16 4.44
N THR A 326 20.71 -32.37 5.44
CA THR A 326 21.66 -31.72 6.37
C THR A 326 21.97 -32.56 7.61
N HIS A 327 21.08 -33.49 7.98
CA HIS A 327 21.21 -34.29 9.20
C HIS A 327 21.55 -35.75 8.90
N THR A 328 22.59 -36.26 9.55
CA THR A 328 23.04 -37.66 9.41
C THR A 328 22.08 -38.68 10.02
N ALA A 329 21.28 -38.28 11.01
CA ALA A 329 20.24 -39.10 11.65
C ALA A 329 18.95 -38.27 11.85
N PRO A 330 18.12 -38.11 10.81
CA PRO A 330 16.96 -37.22 10.86
C PRO A 330 15.86 -37.79 11.79
N ALA A 331 15.27 -36.92 12.60
CA ALA A 331 14.18 -37.31 13.51
C ALA A 331 12.85 -37.63 12.80
N ILE A 332 12.70 -37.25 11.52
CA ILE A 332 11.57 -37.55 10.64
C ILE A 332 12.14 -37.99 9.30
N ILE A 333 11.56 -39.05 8.75
CA ILE A 333 11.77 -39.43 7.36
C ILE A 333 10.46 -39.18 6.64
N TYR A 334 10.45 -38.24 5.71
CA TYR A 334 9.30 -37.89 4.89
C TYR A 334 9.64 -38.15 3.43
N LYS A 335 8.84 -38.97 2.73
CA LYS A 335 9.11 -39.32 1.33
C LYS A 335 8.32 -38.42 0.40
N ASP A 336 9.00 -37.42 -0.16
CA ASP A 336 8.48 -36.61 -1.26
C ASP A 336 9.39 -36.76 -2.48
N ASN A 337 8.99 -37.62 -3.41
CA ASN A 337 9.78 -37.88 -4.62
C ASN A 337 9.89 -36.63 -5.49
N VAL A 338 8.84 -35.80 -5.55
CA VAL A 338 8.84 -34.58 -6.38
C VAL A 338 9.76 -33.54 -5.75
N GLY A 339 9.58 -33.27 -4.45
CA GLY A 339 10.42 -32.31 -3.73
C GLY A 339 11.90 -32.70 -3.69
N ALA A 340 12.22 -34.00 -3.67
CA ALA A 340 13.61 -34.47 -3.75
C ALA A 340 14.23 -34.19 -5.12
N THR A 341 13.51 -34.47 -6.22
CA THR A 341 13.98 -34.16 -7.58
C THR A 341 14.16 -32.65 -7.78
N ASP A 342 13.21 -31.84 -7.33
CA ASP A 342 13.31 -30.37 -7.42
C ASP A 342 14.53 -29.84 -6.64
N TYR A 343 14.88 -30.46 -5.52
CA TYR A 343 16.07 -30.10 -4.73
C TYR A 343 17.37 -30.54 -5.41
N GLU A 344 17.39 -31.71 -6.06
CA GLU A 344 18.54 -32.14 -6.87
C GLU A 344 18.78 -31.16 -8.04
N ASP A 345 17.73 -30.73 -8.71
CA ASP A 345 17.81 -29.73 -9.77
C ASP A 345 18.31 -28.38 -9.25
N TYR A 346 17.90 -27.97 -8.05
CA TYR A 346 18.43 -26.80 -7.35
C TYR A 346 19.95 -26.92 -7.15
N GLN A 347 20.43 -28.04 -6.61
CA GLN A 347 21.86 -28.28 -6.37
C GLN A 347 22.66 -28.36 -7.68
N LEU A 348 22.11 -28.98 -8.72
CA LEU A 348 22.74 -29.04 -10.05
C LEU A 348 22.87 -27.65 -10.66
N LEU A 349 21.85 -26.80 -10.54
CA LEU A 349 21.90 -25.43 -11.03
C LEU A 349 22.93 -24.59 -10.25
N GLU A 350 23.02 -24.78 -8.93
CA GLU A 350 24.02 -24.15 -8.09
C GLU A 350 25.46 -24.50 -8.49
N ARG A 351 25.71 -25.75 -8.90
CA ARG A 351 27.05 -26.23 -9.33
C ARG A 351 27.46 -25.77 -10.73
N LYS A 352 26.52 -25.30 -11.56
CA LYS A 352 26.80 -24.86 -12.95
C LYS A 352 27.50 -23.51 -13.04
N PHE A 353 27.44 -22.70 -12.00
CA PHE A 353 27.97 -21.34 -12.01
C PHE A 353 29.09 -21.19 -10.98
N ASP A 354 30.27 -20.77 -11.44
CA ASP A 354 31.40 -20.45 -10.56
C ASP A 354 31.26 -19.07 -9.91
N ASN A 355 30.63 -18.12 -10.60
CA ASN A 355 30.44 -16.76 -10.12
C ASN A 355 29.22 -16.65 -9.19
N GLU A 356 29.43 -16.13 -7.97
CA GLU A 356 28.40 -16.01 -6.94
C GLU A 356 27.21 -15.12 -7.38
N HIS A 357 27.47 -14.07 -8.16
CA HIS A 357 26.41 -13.17 -8.63
C HIS A 357 25.50 -13.84 -9.68
N ASP A 358 26.09 -14.53 -10.65
CA ASP A 358 25.35 -15.22 -11.72
C ASP A 358 24.60 -16.42 -11.15
N LYS A 359 25.22 -17.13 -10.20
CA LYS A 359 24.59 -18.19 -9.42
C LYS A 359 23.35 -17.69 -8.69
N LYS A 360 23.47 -16.60 -7.92
CA LYS A 360 22.35 -16.01 -7.17
C LYS A 360 21.23 -15.57 -8.11
N ASN A 361 21.55 -14.93 -9.24
CA ASN A 361 20.55 -14.50 -10.21
C ASN A 361 19.83 -15.68 -10.88
N ALA A 362 20.57 -16.72 -11.29
CA ALA A 362 19.98 -17.91 -11.91
C ALA A 362 19.07 -18.68 -10.94
N LEU A 363 19.53 -18.90 -9.70
CA LEU A 363 18.74 -19.54 -8.65
C LEU A 363 17.53 -18.71 -8.25
N ARG A 364 17.65 -17.38 -8.19
CA ARG A 364 16.51 -16.49 -7.94
C ARG A 364 15.44 -16.61 -9.03
N CYS A 365 15.84 -16.73 -10.30
CA CYS A 365 14.89 -16.82 -11.41
C CYS A 365 14.09 -18.12 -11.41
N MET A 366 14.71 -19.25 -11.06
CA MET A 366 14.03 -20.56 -11.10
C MET A 366 13.44 -20.99 -9.75
N PHE A 367 14.12 -20.66 -8.65
CA PHE A 367 13.82 -21.15 -7.30
C PHE A 367 13.68 -20.02 -6.28
N GLY A 368 13.53 -18.76 -6.71
CA GLY A 368 13.47 -17.61 -5.80
C GLY A 368 12.33 -17.65 -4.78
N ASN A 369 11.29 -18.45 -5.05
CA ASN A 369 10.15 -18.65 -4.16
C ASN A 369 10.23 -19.92 -3.30
N THR A 370 11.32 -20.67 -3.35
CA THR A 370 11.51 -21.84 -2.50
C THR A 370 12.12 -21.45 -1.16
N TYR A 371 11.84 -22.25 -0.13
CA TYR A 371 12.50 -22.11 1.15
C TYR A 371 14.03 -22.33 1.05
N TRP A 372 14.51 -23.16 0.13
CA TRP A 372 15.94 -23.40 -0.07
C TRP A 372 16.68 -22.12 -0.46
N TYR A 373 16.14 -21.36 -1.42
CA TYR A 373 16.73 -20.09 -1.80
C TYR A 373 16.74 -19.08 -0.64
N TYR A 374 15.66 -19.02 0.15
CA TYR A 374 15.62 -18.19 1.37
C TYR A 374 16.72 -18.61 2.36
N TYR A 375 16.84 -19.91 2.63
CA TYR A 375 17.80 -20.49 3.57
C TYR A 375 19.25 -20.23 3.17
N ASP A 376 19.59 -20.32 1.89
CA ASP A 376 20.97 -20.13 1.44
C ASP A 376 21.34 -18.65 1.25
N TYR A 377 20.42 -17.83 0.73
CA TYR A 377 20.77 -16.49 0.18
C TYR A 377 20.16 -15.28 0.89
N GLN A 378 19.11 -15.45 1.70
CA GLN A 378 18.34 -14.32 2.24
C GLN A 378 18.62 -14.14 3.74
N LYS A 379 19.65 -13.35 4.07
CA LYS A 379 20.08 -13.03 5.44
C LYS A 379 19.40 -11.79 5.99
#